data_AF-A0A955NRJ7-F1
#
_entry.id   AF-A0A955NRJ7-F1
#
_cell.length_a   1.000
_cell.length_b   1.000
_cell.length_c   1.000
_cell.angle_alpha   90.00
_cell.angle_beta   90.00
_cell.angle_gamma   90.00
#
_symmetry.space_group_name_H-M   'P 1'
#
loop_
_entity.id
_entity.type
_entity.pdbx_description
1 polymer ?
#
loop_
_entity_poly.entity_id
_entity_poly.type
_entity_poly.pdbx_seq_one_letter_code
_entity_poly.pdbx_strand_id
1 'polypeptide(L)'
;MKTLKIGILPVLLTIAIAAQADKSYLDPRLVRDLTIGEPQLLIDDYWIDNRFNEDQISASVPHVLQHGDRLDQPVLRKGKDHPWEEHGIGYISVMFDSKDQKFRLYYQIWNPRNEDPKAPRGGYRTCYAESEDGIHWVQPLFDFEPWGDIEKTNILMSGKGEAKAPHIMPRVESGTTKQGVPVKNIG
;
A
#
# COMPACT_ATOMS: atom_id res chain seq x y z
N MET A 1 9.25 -77.83 23.47
CA MET A 1 7.98 -77.34 22.91
C MET A 1 7.56 -76.08 23.64
N LYS A 2 7.66 -74.91 23.00
CA LYS A 2 7.22 -73.63 23.55
C LYS A 2 6.00 -73.17 22.75
N THR A 3 4.88 -72.97 23.44
CA THR A 3 3.60 -72.51 22.90
C THR A 3 3.65 -70.99 22.70
N LEU A 4 3.46 -70.55 21.46
CA LEU A 4 3.30 -69.14 21.09
C LEU A 4 1.83 -68.75 21.27
N LYS A 5 1.52 -67.79 22.14
CA LYS A 5 0.19 -67.17 22.21
C LYS A 5 0.22 -65.86 21.42
N ILE A 6 -0.53 -65.83 20.33
CA ILE A 6 -0.83 -64.63 19.53
C ILE A 6 -1.98 -63.91 20.23
N GLY A 7 -1.75 -62.65 20.63
CA GLY A 7 -2.78 -61.75 21.14
C GLY A 7 -2.89 -60.54 20.22
N ILE A 8 -3.97 -60.48 19.44
CA ILE A 8 -4.41 -59.30 18.70
C ILE A 8 -5.07 -58.36 19.72
N LEU A 9 -4.54 -57.15 19.90
CA LEU A 9 -5.27 -55.99 20.46
C LEU A 9 -4.68 -54.70 19.85
N PRO A 10 -5.48 -53.63 19.64
CA PRO A 10 -5.93 -53.26 18.31
C PRO A 10 -5.43 -51.87 17.87
N VAL A 11 -5.62 -51.62 16.57
CA VAL A 11 -5.47 -50.38 15.77
C VAL A 11 -6.30 -49.18 16.28
N LEU A 12 -6.72 -49.16 17.56
CA LEU A 12 -7.50 -48.07 18.13
C LEU A 12 -6.68 -46.85 18.56
N LEU A 13 -5.35 -46.97 18.67
CA LEU A 13 -4.52 -45.86 19.14
C LEU A 13 -4.29 -44.76 18.08
N THR A 14 -4.40 -45.08 16.79
CA THR A 14 -4.08 -44.12 15.72
C THR A 14 -5.25 -43.22 15.31
N ILE A 15 -6.50 -43.61 15.58
CA ILE A 15 -7.67 -42.76 15.25
C ILE A 15 -7.91 -41.70 16.34
N ALA A 16 -7.56 -41.98 17.60
CA ALA A 16 -7.70 -40.99 18.68
C ALA A 16 -6.74 -39.80 18.52
N ILE A 17 -5.54 -40.01 17.97
CA ILE A 17 -4.53 -38.94 17.82
C ILE A 17 -4.93 -37.92 16.75
N ALA A 18 -5.71 -38.30 15.73
CA ALA A 18 -6.21 -37.36 14.73
C ALA A 18 -7.47 -36.59 15.17
N ALA A 19 -8.19 -37.10 16.18
CA ALA A 19 -9.38 -36.45 16.74
C ALA A 19 -9.07 -35.54 17.94
N GLN A 20 -7.92 -35.72 18.59
CA GLN A 20 -7.26 -34.71 19.41
C GLN A 20 -6.45 -33.77 18.53
N ALA A 21 -7.10 -33.14 17.53
CA ALA A 21 -6.71 -31.79 17.17
C ALA A 21 -6.96 -30.95 18.43
N ASP A 22 -5.86 -30.67 19.10
CA ASP A 22 -5.79 -30.12 20.44
C ASP A 22 -6.66 -28.86 20.55
N LYS A 23 -7.76 -28.95 21.32
CA LYS A 23 -8.62 -27.79 21.63
C LYS A 23 -7.95 -26.84 22.64
N SER A 24 -6.69 -27.09 23.01
CA SER A 24 -5.91 -26.24 23.91
C SER A 24 -5.54 -24.87 23.32
N TYR A 25 -5.63 -24.68 22.00
CA TYR A 25 -5.33 -23.39 21.36
C TYR A 25 -6.38 -22.30 21.62
N LEU A 26 -7.52 -22.65 22.19
CA LEU A 26 -8.56 -21.70 22.57
C LEU A 26 -8.58 -21.64 24.08
N ASP A 27 -8.08 -20.56 24.69
CA ASP A 27 -8.50 -20.24 26.06
C ASP A 27 -10.04 -20.15 26.03
N PRO A 28 -10.77 -21.01 26.76
CA PRO A 28 -12.23 -20.98 26.77
C PRO A 28 -12.80 -19.67 27.34
N ARG A 29 -11.97 -18.73 27.80
CA ARG A 29 -12.35 -17.36 28.18
C ARG A 29 -12.26 -16.34 27.03
N LEU A 30 -11.70 -16.68 25.87
CA LEU A 30 -11.44 -15.72 24.77
C LEU A 30 -12.29 -15.94 23.50
N VAL A 31 -12.95 -17.09 23.35
CA VAL A 31 -13.91 -17.30 22.26
C VAL A 31 -15.29 -16.85 22.72
N ARG A 32 -15.71 -15.69 22.22
CA ARG A 32 -17.05 -15.15 22.46
C ARG A 32 -17.93 -15.43 21.23
N ASP A 33 -19.06 -16.08 21.46
CA ASP A 33 -20.11 -16.17 20.43
C ASP A 33 -20.74 -14.79 20.22
N LEU A 34 -20.63 -14.27 19.01
CA LEU A 34 -21.18 -12.97 18.65
C LEU A 34 -22.61 -13.11 18.13
N THR A 35 -23.48 -12.20 18.57
CA THR A 35 -24.86 -12.14 18.08
C THR A 35 -24.97 -11.19 16.89
N ILE A 36 -25.83 -11.54 15.93
CA ILE A 36 -26.13 -10.66 14.79
C ILE A 36 -26.75 -9.37 15.33
N GLY A 37 -26.11 -8.23 15.03
CA GLY A 37 -26.54 -6.89 15.48
C GLY A 37 -25.80 -6.36 16.71
N GLU A 38 -24.86 -7.12 17.27
CA GLU A 38 -24.00 -6.65 18.35
C GLU A 38 -22.97 -5.62 17.82
N PRO A 39 -22.87 -4.40 18.40
CA PRO A 39 -21.85 -3.43 18.02
C PRO A 39 -20.44 -3.96 18.28
N GLN A 40 -19.57 -3.90 17.27
CA GLN A 40 -18.16 -4.28 17.38
C GLN A 40 -17.24 -3.10 17.09
N LEU A 41 -16.04 -3.14 17.65
CA LEU A 41 -14.98 -2.23 17.24
C LEU A 41 -14.43 -2.66 15.89
N LEU A 42 -14.11 -1.70 15.01
CA LEU A 42 -13.57 -1.96 13.67
C LEU A 42 -12.23 -2.75 13.72
N ILE A 43 -11.48 -2.60 14.81
CA ILE A 43 -10.21 -3.27 15.06
C ILE A 43 -10.30 -3.87 16.45
N ASP A 44 -10.38 -5.20 16.52
CA ASP A 44 -10.46 -5.95 17.77
C ASP A 44 -9.66 -7.26 17.71
N ASP A 45 -9.73 -7.97 18.82
CA ASP A 45 -8.94 -9.17 19.08
C ASP A 45 -9.74 -10.46 18.83
N TYR A 46 -11.00 -10.33 18.40
CA TYR A 46 -11.99 -11.41 18.41
C TYR A 46 -12.29 -11.99 17.03
N TRP A 47 -12.06 -11.26 15.93
CA TRP A 47 -12.41 -11.72 14.58
C TRP A 47 -11.27 -12.31 13.74
N ILE A 48 -10.00 -12.16 14.17
CA ILE A 48 -8.86 -12.61 13.37
C ILE A 48 -8.34 -13.95 13.93
N ASP A 49 -8.80 -15.03 13.31
CA ASP A 49 -8.55 -16.45 13.66
C ASP A 49 -7.05 -16.82 13.74
N ASN A 50 -6.18 -16.04 13.10
CA ASN A 50 -4.72 -16.26 13.10
C ASN A 50 -3.94 -15.17 13.84
N ARG A 51 -4.57 -14.46 14.79
CA ARG A 51 -3.91 -13.35 15.48
C ARG A 51 -2.74 -13.81 16.33
N PHE A 52 -2.84 -14.93 17.03
CA PHE A 52 -1.86 -15.36 18.02
C PHE A 52 -1.03 -16.56 17.54
N ASN A 53 0.24 -16.58 17.95
CA ASN A 53 1.13 -17.74 17.83
C ASN A 53 0.70 -18.84 18.81
N GLU A 54 1.35 -20.00 18.74
CA GLU A 54 1.11 -21.16 19.62
C GLU A 54 1.21 -20.81 21.12
N ASP A 55 1.96 -19.76 21.48
CA ASP A 55 2.13 -19.29 22.86
C ASP A 55 0.97 -18.43 23.40
N GLN A 56 0.01 -18.03 22.55
CA GLN A 56 -1.13 -17.16 22.90
C GLN A 56 -0.74 -15.80 23.53
N ILE A 57 0.54 -15.42 23.45
CA ILE A 57 1.09 -14.18 24.02
C ILE A 57 1.61 -13.28 22.90
N SER A 58 2.13 -13.86 21.82
CA SER A 58 2.66 -13.14 20.68
C SER A 58 1.71 -13.22 19.48
N ALA A 59 1.58 -12.12 18.74
CA ALA A 59 0.72 -12.07 17.57
C ALA A 59 1.47 -12.47 16.29
N SER A 60 0.93 -13.41 15.50
CA SER A 60 1.42 -13.72 14.15
C SER A 60 1.26 -12.52 13.22
N VAL A 61 0.22 -11.72 13.45
CA VAL A 61 -0.08 -10.48 12.72
C VAL A 61 -0.37 -9.37 13.75
N PRO A 62 0.64 -8.57 14.16
CA PRO A 62 0.43 -7.50 15.12
C PRO A 62 -0.43 -6.38 14.54
N HIS A 63 -1.40 -5.88 15.32
CA HIS A 63 -2.09 -4.64 15.03
C HIS A 63 -1.17 -3.45 15.31
N VAL A 64 -0.44 -3.02 14.27
CA VAL A 64 0.35 -1.80 14.34
C VAL A 64 -0.52 -0.63 13.89
N LEU A 65 -1.14 0.04 14.86
CA LEU A 65 -1.73 1.35 14.62
C LEU A 65 -0.58 2.36 14.63
N GLN A 66 -0.29 2.95 13.47
CA GLN A 66 0.69 4.02 13.37
C GLN A 66 0.19 5.21 14.21
N HIS A 67 0.90 5.53 15.31
CA HIS A 67 0.75 6.82 15.95
C HIS A 67 1.30 7.86 14.99
N GLY A 68 0.40 8.64 14.38
CA GLY A 68 0.81 9.67 13.43
C GLY A 68 1.39 10.86 14.16
N ASP A 69 2.72 10.90 14.33
CA ASP A 69 3.43 12.15 14.56
C ASP A 69 3.26 13.00 13.30
N ARG A 70 2.21 13.81 13.30
CA ARG A 70 1.82 14.62 12.15
C ARG A 70 2.57 15.94 12.22
N LEU A 71 3.26 16.28 11.13
CA LEU A 71 3.83 17.60 10.95
C LEU A 71 2.72 18.67 10.95
N ASP A 72 3.02 19.85 11.50
CA ASP A 72 2.09 21.00 11.52
C ASP A 72 1.62 21.40 10.12
N GLN A 73 2.46 21.15 9.12
CA GLN A 73 2.20 21.46 7.73
C GLN A 73 2.39 20.21 6.85
N PRO A 74 1.62 20.06 5.78
CA PRO A 74 1.85 19.02 4.79
C PRO A 74 3.26 19.13 4.18
N VAL A 75 3.87 17.97 3.88
CA VAL A 75 5.20 17.88 3.23
C VAL A 75 5.22 18.48 1.81
N LEU A 76 4.08 18.45 1.11
CA LEU A 76 3.84 19.21 -0.11
C LEU A 76 2.66 20.16 0.09
N ARG A 77 2.83 21.43 -0.28
CA ARG A 77 1.81 22.47 -0.10
C ARG A 77 1.32 22.97 -1.46
N LYS A 78 0.00 22.91 -1.66
CA LYS A 78 -0.67 23.47 -2.84
C LYS A 78 -0.22 24.92 -3.08
N GLY A 79 0.16 25.22 -4.32
CA GLY A 79 0.47 26.59 -4.78
C GLY A 79 1.75 27.20 -4.23
N LYS A 80 2.52 26.47 -3.41
CA LYS A 80 3.68 27.01 -2.73
C LYS A 80 4.92 27.03 -3.63
N ASP A 81 5.21 25.90 -4.27
CA ASP A 81 6.44 25.73 -5.06
C ASP A 81 6.16 25.88 -6.56
N HIS A 82 5.00 25.40 -7.04
CA HIS A 82 4.65 25.47 -8.46
C HIS A 82 3.18 25.88 -8.72
N PRO A 83 2.91 26.67 -9.79
CA PRO A 83 1.57 27.18 -10.07
C PRO A 83 0.56 26.09 -10.45
N TRP A 84 1.01 25.00 -11.06
CA TRP A 84 0.13 23.88 -11.45
C TRP A 84 -0.42 23.09 -10.26
N GLU A 85 0.11 23.31 -9.06
CA GLU A 85 -0.35 22.67 -7.83
C GLU A 85 -1.44 23.46 -7.13
N GLU A 86 -1.73 24.67 -7.62
CA GLU A 86 -2.66 25.62 -6.99
C GLU A 86 -4.05 25.05 -6.84
N HIS A 87 -4.54 24.12 -7.65
CA HIS A 87 -5.93 23.66 -7.52
C HIS A 87 -6.08 22.39 -6.68
N GLY A 88 -4.98 21.72 -6.37
CA GLY A 88 -4.98 20.58 -5.45
C GLY A 88 -3.87 19.58 -5.73
N ILE A 89 -3.42 18.95 -4.65
CA ILE A 89 -2.49 17.82 -4.63
C ILE A 89 -3.27 16.65 -4.02
N GLY A 90 -3.31 15.52 -4.70
CA GLY A 90 -4.05 14.35 -4.25
C GLY A 90 -3.52 13.06 -4.87
N TYR A 91 -4.16 11.93 -4.55
CA TYR A 91 -3.80 10.60 -5.05
C TYR A 91 -2.29 10.36 -5.08
N ILE A 92 -1.74 10.19 -3.89
CA ILE A 92 -0.30 10.10 -3.66
C ILE A 92 0.12 8.63 -3.62
N SER A 93 1.18 8.31 -4.35
CA SER A 93 1.91 7.06 -4.23
C SER A 93 3.39 7.35 -3.95
N VAL A 94 3.93 6.74 -2.91
CA VAL A 94 5.36 6.84 -2.55
C VAL A 94 5.97 5.45 -2.64
N MET A 95 7.16 5.36 -3.24
CA MET A 95 7.98 4.15 -3.26
C MET A 95 9.41 4.50 -2.89
N PHE A 96 10.03 3.69 -2.05
CA PHE A 96 11.48 3.76 -1.86
C PHE A 96 12.19 3.00 -2.99
N ASP A 97 13.04 3.71 -3.72
CA ASP A 97 13.91 3.13 -4.73
C ASP A 97 15.23 2.71 -4.08
N SER A 98 15.43 1.41 -3.93
CA SER A 98 16.65 0.86 -3.32
C SER A 98 17.90 1.02 -4.18
N LYS A 99 17.76 1.26 -5.49
CA LYS A 99 18.92 1.48 -6.36
C LYS A 99 19.52 2.86 -6.15
N ASP A 100 18.65 3.87 -6.09
CA ASP A 100 19.06 5.27 -5.98
C ASP A 100 19.01 5.79 -4.53
N GLN A 101 18.59 4.95 -3.58
CA GLN A 101 18.46 5.26 -2.15
C GLN A 101 17.60 6.50 -1.89
N LYS A 102 16.48 6.61 -2.61
CA LYS A 102 15.56 7.75 -2.54
C LYS A 102 14.12 7.31 -2.50
N PHE A 103 13.29 8.09 -1.82
CA PHE A 103 11.85 8.05 -1.97
C PHE A 103 11.44 8.78 -3.25
N ARG A 104 10.63 8.10 -4.06
CA ARG A 104 10.01 8.62 -5.27
C ARG A 104 8.52 8.84 -5.01
N LEU A 105 8.06 10.07 -5.15
CA LEU A 105 6.68 10.48 -4.94
C LEU A 105 6.03 10.80 -6.27
N TYR A 106 4.91 10.12 -6.53
CA TYR A 106 4.04 10.39 -7.66
C TYR A 106 2.71 10.88 -7.10
N TYR A 107 2.28 12.05 -7.56
CA TYR A 107 1.07 12.67 -7.07
C TYR A 107 0.25 13.24 -8.22
N GLN A 108 -1.05 13.34 -7.98
CA GLN A 108 -1.96 13.95 -8.93
C GLN A 108 -2.15 15.43 -8.62
N ILE A 109 -2.22 16.21 -9.68
CA ILE A 109 -2.82 17.53 -9.69
C ILE A 109 -4.05 17.53 -10.58
N TRP A 110 -4.93 18.49 -10.35
CA TRP A 110 -6.07 18.77 -11.20
C TRP A 110 -6.08 20.23 -11.60
N ASN A 111 -6.67 20.54 -12.74
CA ASN A 111 -6.95 21.92 -13.14
C ASN A 111 -8.45 22.07 -13.47
N PRO A 112 -9.22 22.85 -12.71
CA PRO A 112 -10.57 23.21 -13.09
C PRO A 112 -10.57 23.93 -14.45
N ARG A 113 -11.58 23.63 -15.26
CA ARG A 113 -11.73 24.24 -16.57
C ARG A 113 -11.98 25.75 -16.37
N ASN A 114 -11.12 26.60 -16.95
CA ASN A 114 -11.27 28.06 -17.10
C ASN A 114 -10.63 28.96 -16.03
N GLU A 115 -9.85 28.46 -15.07
CA GLU A 115 -9.21 29.34 -14.06
C GLU A 115 -7.88 29.95 -14.54
N ASP A 116 -7.05 29.16 -15.22
CA ASP A 116 -5.85 29.67 -15.89
C ASP A 116 -6.03 29.55 -17.42
N PRO A 117 -6.17 30.67 -18.16
CA PRO A 117 -6.32 30.70 -19.61
C PRO A 117 -5.12 30.13 -20.36
N LYS A 118 -3.94 30.16 -19.73
CA LYS A 118 -2.68 29.66 -20.28
C LYS A 118 -2.51 28.19 -19.94
N ALA A 119 -3.02 27.74 -18.79
CA ALA A 119 -2.93 26.33 -18.43
C ALA A 119 -3.71 25.42 -19.41
N PRO A 120 -3.24 24.18 -19.62
CA PRO A 120 -3.97 23.25 -20.45
C PRO A 120 -5.31 22.89 -19.80
N ARG A 121 -6.40 23.03 -20.57
CA ARG A 121 -7.77 22.96 -20.08
C ARG A 121 -8.14 21.57 -19.55
N GLY A 122 -8.64 21.54 -18.31
CA GLY A 122 -9.21 20.35 -17.69
C GLY A 122 -8.19 19.23 -17.46
N GLY A 123 -8.67 18.17 -16.82
CA GLY A 123 -7.96 16.91 -16.69
C GLY A 123 -7.01 16.82 -15.49
N TYR A 124 -6.70 15.58 -15.18
CA TYR A 124 -5.75 15.18 -14.17
C TYR A 124 -4.36 14.99 -14.77
N ARG A 125 -3.33 15.29 -13.99
CA ARG A 125 -1.93 15.12 -14.39
C ARG A 125 -1.16 14.46 -13.27
N THR A 126 -0.19 13.64 -13.65
CA THR A 126 0.72 13.00 -12.69
C THR A 126 2.02 13.78 -12.65
N CYS A 127 2.39 14.21 -11.44
CA CYS A 127 3.62 14.92 -11.13
C CYS A 127 4.58 14.03 -10.32
N TYR A 128 5.83 14.48 -10.19
CA TYR A 128 6.91 13.73 -9.58
C TYR A 128 7.73 14.55 -8.59
N ALA A 129 8.18 13.92 -7.51
CA ALA A 129 9.13 14.48 -6.56
C ALA A 129 10.04 13.40 -5.97
N GLU A 130 11.19 13.80 -5.46
CA GLU A 130 12.21 12.94 -4.83
C GLU A 130 12.50 13.39 -3.40
N SER A 131 12.85 12.45 -2.53
CA SER A 131 13.26 12.75 -1.16
C SER A 131 14.28 11.73 -0.66
N GLU A 132 15.22 12.16 0.17
CA GLU A 132 16.16 11.27 0.86
C GLU A 132 15.59 10.75 2.19
N ASP A 133 14.64 11.48 2.79
CA ASP A 133 14.12 11.22 4.14
C ASP A 133 12.59 11.03 4.21
N GLY A 134 11.90 11.18 3.08
CA GLY A 134 10.44 11.10 2.97
C GLY A 134 9.70 12.34 3.51
N ILE A 135 10.42 13.35 4.00
CA ILE A 135 9.88 14.56 4.64
C ILE A 135 10.16 15.78 3.77
N HIS A 136 11.38 15.93 3.27
CA HIS A 136 11.80 17.03 2.42
C HIS A 136 11.84 16.58 0.97
N TRP A 137 11.02 17.23 0.13
CA TRP A 137 10.83 16.83 -1.26
C TRP A 137 11.42 17.84 -2.23
N VAL A 138 12.15 17.34 -3.23
CA VAL A 138 12.66 18.08 -4.37
C VAL A 138 11.82 17.73 -5.59
N GLN A 139 11.38 18.73 -6.34
CA GLN A 139 10.53 18.58 -7.52
C GLN A 139 11.35 18.85 -8.79
N PRO A 140 12.06 17.84 -9.35
CA PRO A 140 12.89 18.04 -10.53
C PRO A 140 12.02 18.40 -11.75
N LEU A 141 12.53 19.31 -12.58
CA LEU A 141 11.82 19.80 -13.76
C LEU A 141 12.30 19.11 -15.03
N PHE A 142 11.37 18.73 -15.89
CA PHE A 142 11.57 18.01 -17.14
C PHE A 142 10.89 18.73 -18.30
N ASP A 143 11.37 18.47 -19.52
CA ASP A 143 10.79 18.95 -20.78
C ASP A 143 9.65 18.04 -21.29
N PHE A 144 8.83 17.50 -20.37
CA PHE A 144 7.88 16.42 -20.67
C PHE A 144 6.46 16.90 -20.95
N GLU A 145 5.90 17.74 -20.09
CA GLU A 145 4.56 18.27 -20.22
C GLU A 145 4.57 19.74 -19.77
N PRO A 146 4.36 20.70 -20.69
CA PRO A 146 4.35 22.11 -20.33
C PRO A 146 3.09 22.48 -19.55
N TRP A 147 3.17 23.59 -18.79
CA TRP A 147 2.04 24.24 -18.14
C TRP A 147 1.93 25.69 -18.63
N GLY A 148 1.05 25.92 -19.61
CA GLY A 148 0.94 27.21 -20.28
C GLY A 148 2.25 27.63 -20.93
N ASP A 149 2.78 28.77 -20.52
CA ASP A 149 4.05 29.30 -21.03
C ASP A 149 5.27 28.68 -20.32
N ILE A 150 5.05 27.80 -19.33
CA ILE A 150 6.12 27.13 -18.59
C ILE A 150 6.47 25.82 -19.28
N GLU A 151 7.63 25.77 -19.93
CA GLU A 151 8.08 24.61 -20.71
C GLU A 151 8.56 23.46 -19.82
N LYS A 152 9.26 23.79 -18.72
CA LYS A 152 9.84 22.82 -17.78
C LYS A 152 8.99 22.66 -16.55
N THR A 153 8.47 21.45 -16.33
CA THR A 153 7.62 21.11 -15.19
C THR A 153 8.03 19.76 -14.61
N ASN A 154 7.58 19.45 -13.40
CA ASN A 154 7.70 18.10 -12.86
C ASN A 154 6.51 17.20 -13.25
N ILE A 155 5.72 17.61 -14.25
CA ILE A 155 4.57 16.86 -14.74
C ILE A 155 5.07 15.78 -15.72
N LEU A 156 4.85 14.52 -15.36
CA LEU A 156 5.29 13.39 -16.16
C LEU A 156 4.33 13.10 -17.32
N MET A 157 3.03 13.21 -17.09
CA MET A 157 2.02 12.92 -18.10
C MET A 157 0.71 13.66 -17.86
N SER A 158 0.08 14.07 -18.96
CA SER A 158 -1.27 14.60 -18.98
C SER A 158 -2.27 13.53 -19.42
N GLY A 159 -3.41 13.47 -18.73
CA GLY A 159 -4.45 12.48 -18.96
C GLY A 159 -5.29 12.71 -20.22
N LYS A 160 -4.69 12.75 -21.42
CA LYS A 160 -5.45 12.57 -22.68
C LYS A 160 -5.96 11.12 -22.73
N GLY A 161 -6.98 10.82 -21.91
CA GLY A 161 -7.41 9.47 -21.51
C GLY A 161 -7.71 9.28 -20.01
N GLU A 162 -7.74 10.36 -19.21
CA GLU A 162 -7.99 10.37 -17.75
C GLU A 162 -6.96 9.59 -16.90
N ALA A 163 -5.79 10.19 -16.64
CA ALA A 163 -4.88 9.70 -15.60
C ALA A 163 -5.50 9.96 -14.20
N LYS A 164 -6.28 9.02 -13.67
CA LYS A 164 -7.07 9.23 -12.44
C LYS A 164 -6.32 9.09 -11.13
N ALA A 165 -5.21 8.37 -11.10
CA ALA A 165 -4.33 8.28 -9.95
C ALA A 165 -3.00 7.65 -10.38
N PRO A 166 -1.86 8.14 -9.89
CA PRO A 166 -0.61 7.40 -10.05
C PRO A 166 -0.65 6.15 -9.19
N HIS A 167 -0.56 4.99 -9.82
CA HIS A 167 -0.32 3.72 -9.15
C HIS A 167 1.05 3.21 -9.56
N ILE A 168 1.86 2.83 -8.58
CA ILE A 168 3.19 2.30 -8.81
C ILE A 168 3.08 0.78 -8.91
N MET A 169 3.48 0.24 -10.05
CA MET A 169 3.62 -1.20 -10.25
C MET A 169 5.10 -1.50 -10.43
N PRO A 170 5.84 -1.84 -9.35
CA PRO A 170 7.23 -2.20 -9.47
C PRO A 170 7.34 -3.45 -10.34
N ARG A 171 8.23 -3.40 -11.32
CA ARG A 171 8.41 -4.51 -12.24
C ARG A 171 9.40 -5.50 -11.64
N VAL A 172 8.95 -6.75 -11.46
CA VAL A 172 9.75 -7.82 -10.83
C VAL A 172 10.77 -8.43 -11.82
N GLU A 173 10.56 -8.29 -13.13
CA GLU A 173 11.47 -8.85 -14.16
C GLU A 173 11.71 -7.89 -15.33
N SER A 174 12.90 -8.00 -15.95
CA SER A 174 13.21 -7.33 -17.20
C SER A 174 12.32 -7.85 -18.33
N GLY A 175 11.64 -6.97 -19.04
CA GLY A 175 11.00 -7.34 -20.30
C GLY A 175 10.85 -6.13 -21.21
N THR A 176 10.34 -6.33 -22.40
CA THR A 176 10.11 -5.24 -23.34
C THR A 176 8.88 -4.43 -22.92
N THR A 177 8.95 -3.11 -23.06
CA THR A 177 7.75 -2.27 -23.10
C THR A 177 6.94 -2.67 -24.33
N LYS A 178 5.61 -2.48 -24.30
CA LYS A 178 4.83 -2.65 -25.54
C LYS A 178 5.45 -1.73 -26.61
N GLN A 179 5.76 -2.29 -27.77
CA GLN A 179 6.28 -1.52 -28.89
C GLN A 179 5.35 -0.34 -29.19
N GLY A 180 5.92 0.86 -29.31
CA GLY A 180 5.17 2.08 -29.56
C GLY A 180 4.67 2.82 -28.31
N VAL A 181 4.88 2.30 -27.08
CA VAL A 181 4.63 3.08 -25.86
C VAL A 181 5.83 3.98 -25.57
N PRO A 182 5.66 5.32 -25.53
CA PRO A 182 6.75 6.23 -25.18
C PRO A 182 7.25 5.94 -23.76
N VAL A 183 8.56 5.77 -23.61
CA VAL A 183 9.23 5.66 -22.30
C VAL A 183 9.86 7.01 -21.99
N LYS A 184 9.45 7.63 -20.87
CA LYS A 184 10.09 8.82 -20.33
C LYS A 184 11.04 8.38 -19.22
N ASN A 185 12.34 8.58 -19.39
CA ASN A 185 13.34 8.27 -18.38
C ASN A 185 13.45 9.46 -17.41
N ILE A 186 13.27 9.22 -16.13
CA ILE A 186 13.27 10.23 -15.06
C ILE A 186 14.64 10.38 -14.37
N GLY A 187 15.70 9.82 -14.95
CA GLY A 187 17.00 9.65 -14.27
C GLY A 187 17.07 8.31 -13.57
#